data_AF-A0A2V7TGI6-F1
#
_entry.id   AF-A0A2V7TGI6-F1
#
_cell.length_a   1.000
_cell.length_b   1.000
_cell.length_c   1.000
_cell.angle_alpha   90.00
_cell.angle_beta   90.00
_cell.angle_gamma   90.00
#
_symmetry.space_group_name_H-M   'P 1'
#
loop_
_entity.id
_entity.type
_entity.pdbx_description
1 polymer ?
#
loop_
_entity_poly.entity_id
_entity_poly.type
_entity_poly.pdbx_seq_one_letter_code
_entity_poly.pdbx_strand_id
1 'polypeptide(L)'
;MKTQRHAAILKIVRSETVASQEQLRELLKAEGFDVTQATLSRDIRELGLAKVAAPDGGSHYAPPLETGAAIRPHLEQLLPTVLVSMDGVGPLLVVKTPAGGAQGLGLALDAAAWTEIIGTIAGDDAVLVITRSERARRAVQTRLKELAGLPA
;
A
#
# COMPACT_ATOMS: atom_id res chain seq x y z
N MET A 1 18.23 17.81 10.05
CA MET A 1 17.08 18.61 10.53
C MET A 1 15.79 18.36 9.75
N LYS A 2 15.67 18.65 8.44
CA LYS A 2 14.40 18.46 7.69
C LYS A 2 13.87 17.02 7.73
N THR A 3 14.71 16.02 7.43
CA THR A 3 14.32 14.59 7.46
C THR A 3 13.84 14.13 8.84
N GLN A 4 14.50 14.58 9.92
CA GLN A 4 14.10 14.26 11.29
C GLN A 4 12.77 14.93 11.65
N ARG A 5 12.57 16.18 11.23
CA ARG A 5 11.30 16.89 11.41
C ARG A 5 10.16 16.22 10.64
N HIS A 6 10.41 15.77 9.41
CA HIS A 6 9.45 15.01 8.62
C HIS A 6 9.06 13.69 9.30
N ALA A 7 10.04 12.97 9.86
CA ALA A 7 9.78 11.76 10.63
C ALA A 7 8.96 12.06 11.91
N ALA A 8 9.26 13.16 12.61
CA ALA A 8 8.49 13.62 13.76
C ALA A 8 7.04 13.99 13.39
N ILE A 9 6.84 14.73 12.30
CA ILE A 9 5.50 15.06 11.77
C ILE A 9 4.70 13.79 11.55
N LEU A 10 5.25 12.82 10.80
CA LEU A 10 4.57 11.56 10.49
C LEU A 10 4.28 10.74 11.75
N LYS A 11 5.20 10.71 12.73
CA LYS A 11 5.00 10.04 14.02
C LYS A 11 3.79 10.64 14.75
N ILE A 12 3.75 11.97 14.89
CA ILE A 12 2.70 12.69 15.61
C ILE A 12 1.32 12.44 14.97
N VAL A 13 1.19 12.63 13.65
CA VAL A 13 -0.11 12.43 12.97
C VAL A 13 -0.57 10.96 12.91
N ARG A 14 0.32 10.00 13.21
CA ARG A 14 -0.01 8.57 13.36
C ARG A 14 -0.41 8.21 14.80
N SER A 15 0.12 8.91 15.80
CA SER A 15 -0.11 8.61 17.22
C SER A 15 -1.31 9.32 17.82
N GLU A 16 -1.69 10.49 17.29
CA GLU A 16 -2.79 11.29 17.84
C GLU A 16 -3.55 12.10 16.78
N THR A 17 -4.77 12.52 17.14
CA THR A 17 -5.64 13.31 16.25
C THR A 17 -5.21 14.77 16.24
N VAL A 18 -4.70 15.23 15.10
CA VAL A 18 -4.23 16.61 14.92
C VAL A 18 -5.19 17.42 14.05
N ALA A 19 -5.99 18.29 14.66
CA ALA A 19 -7.06 19.03 13.98
C ALA A 19 -6.59 20.27 13.20
N SER A 20 -5.42 20.83 13.55
CA SER A 20 -4.91 22.08 12.97
C SER A 20 -3.39 22.11 12.86
N GLN A 21 -2.87 22.99 11.99
CA GLN A 21 -1.43 23.20 11.87
C GLN A 21 -0.82 23.82 13.13
N GLU A 22 -1.61 24.61 13.86
CA GLU A 22 -1.16 25.22 15.12
C GLU A 22 -0.90 24.13 16.17
N GLN A 23 -1.85 23.20 16.33
CA GLN A 23 -1.67 22.04 17.19
C GLN A 23 -0.45 21.20 16.78
N LEU A 24 -0.27 20.94 15.48
CA LEU A 24 0.90 20.20 14.99
C LEU A 24 2.21 20.91 15.31
N ARG A 25 2.22 22.25 15.24
CA ARG A 25 3.40 23.07 15.56
C ARG A 25 3.75 23.02 17.04
N GLU A 26 2.76 23.05 17.93
CA GLU A 26 2.96 22.91 19.38
C GLU A 26 3.55 21.53 19.74
N LEU A 27 3.02 20.46 19.14
CA LEU A 27 3.51 19.10 19.33
C LEU A 27 4.96 18.94 18.81
N LEU A 28 5.27 19.50 17.65
CA LEU A 28 6.64 19.52 17.12
C LEU A 28 7.60 20.29 18.02
N LYS A 29 7.16 21.41 18.60
CA LYS A 29 7.96 22.19 19.54
C LYS A 29 8.29 21.40 20.80
N ALA A 30 7.36 20.59 21.29
CA ALA A 30 7.60 19.67 22.41
C ALA A 30 8.62 18.57 22.06
N GLU A 31 8.70 18.14 20.79
CA GLU A 31 9.76 17.25 20.29
C GLU A 31 11.07 17.96 19.91
N GLY A 32 11.20 19.26 20.20
CA GLY A 32 12.41 20.05 19.96
C GLY A 32 12.52 20.67 18.56
N PHE A 33 11.44 20.67 17.77
CA PHE A 33 11.37 21.30 16.45
C PHE A 33 10.57 22.61 16.51
N ASP A 34 11.26 23.74 16.64
CA ASP A 34 10.64 25.05 16.48
C ASP A 34 10.60 25.46 15.00
N VAL A 35 9.39 25.58 14.43
CA VAL A 35 9.19 25.91 13.01
C VAL A 35 8.09 26.95 12.81
N THR A 36 8.27 27.76 11.77
CA THR A 36 7.23 28.71 11.34
C THR A 36 6.05 27.98 10.70
N GLN A 37 4.88 28.64 10.68
CA GLN A 37 3.71 28.13 9.97
C GLN A 37 3.99 27.93 8.47
N ALA A 38 4.77 28.82 7.84
CA ALA A 38 5.14 28.68 6.43
C ALA A 38 6.00 27.44 6.17
N THR A 39 6.94 27.12 7.07
CA THR A 39 7.75 25.90 7.00
C THR A 39 6.88 24.65 7.16
N LEU A 40 6.01 24.64 8.18
CA LEU A 40 5.13 23.52 8.45
C LEU A 40 4.13 23.27 7.31
N SER A 41 3.56 24.33 6.75
CA SER A 41 2.67 24.24 5.58
C SER A 41 3.36 23.61 4.37
N ARG A 42 4.63 23.96 4.12
CA ARG A 42 5.43 23.32 3.06
C ARG A 42 5.69 21.85 3.38
N ASP A 43 6.07 21.52 4.60
CA ASP A 43 6.35 20.13 5.01
C ASP A 43 5.09 19.25 4.91
N ILE A 44 3.92 19.74 5.34
CA ILE A 44 2.61 19.07 5.18
C ILE A 44 2.35 18.72 3.71
N ARG A 45 2.60 19.68 2.81
CA ARG A 45 2.42 19.51 1.37
C ARG A 45 3.42 18.52 0.76
N GLU A 46 4.68 18.59 1.16
CA GLU A 46 5.73 17.66 0.71
C GLU A 46 5.50 16.22 1.21
N LEU A 47 4.95 16.07 2.41
CA LEU A 47 4.58 14.77 3.00
C LEU A 47 3.24 14.24 2.50
N GLY A 48 2.49 15.02 1.72
CA GLY A 48 1.19 14.65 1.19
C GLY A 48 0.11 14.43 2.27
N LEU A 49 0.24 15.07 3.44
CA LEU A 49 -0.76 14.95 4.50
C LEU A 49 -2.09 15.54 4.02
N ALA A 50 -3.18 14.81 4.28
CA ALA A 50 -4.54 15.22 3.90
C ALA A 50 -5.39 15.45 5.15
N LYS A 51 -6.36 16.38 5.05
CA LYS A 51 -7.35 16.59 6.11
C LYS A 51 -8.51 15.62 5.89
N VAL A 52 -8.69 14.68 6.80
CA VAL A 52 -9.75 13.67 6.75
C VAL A 52 -10.86 14.03 7.73
N ALA A 53 -12.12 13.74 7.37
CA ALA A 53 -13.26 13.93 8.26
C ALA A 53 -13.22 12.92 9.41
N ALA A 54 -13.49 13.39 10.62
CA ALA A 54 -13.62 12.56 11.80
C ALA A 54 -15.12 12.24 12.06
N PRO A 55 -15.45 11.09 12.70
CA PRO A 55 -16.83 10.68 12.95
C PRO A 55 -17.63 11.66 13.82
N ASP A 56 -16.95 12.50 14.59
CA ASP A 56 -17.51 13.54 15.45
C ASP A 56 -17.84 14.85 14.70
N GLY A 57 -17.67 14.89 13.38
CA GLY A 57 -17.88 16.09 12.55
C GLY A 57 -16.65 17.00 12.46
N GLY A 58 -15.54 16.63 13.10
CA GLY A 58 -14.26 17.33 12.99
C GLY A 58 -13.47 16.95 11.73
N SER A 59 -12.25 17.48 11.62
CA SER A 59 -11.28 17.03 10.63
C SER A 59 -9.87 17.05 11.18
N HIS A 60 -9.04 16.09 10.81
CA HIS A 60 -7.66 15.98 11.28
C HIS A 60 -6.69 15.67 10.16
N TYR A 61 -5.41 16.01 10.36
CA TYR A 61 -4.34 15.62 9.47
C TYR A 61 -4.06 14.13 9.62
N ALA A 62 -4.13 13.44 8.50
CA ALA A 62 -3.63 12.08 8.36
C ALA A 62 -2.50 12.09 7.33
N PRO A 63 -1.51 11.19 7.45
CA PRO A 63 -0.68 10.86 6.31
C PRO A 63 -1.55 10.49 5.11
N PRO A 64 -1.04 10.65 3.87
CA PRO A 64 -1.70 9.99 2.75
C PRO A 64 -1.94 8.56 3.22
N LEU A 65 -3.20 8.11 3.12
CA LEU A 65 -3.52 6.70 3.33
C LEU A 65 -2.39 5.96 2.65
N GLU A 66 -1.61 5.17 3.41
CA GLU A 66 -0.81 4.16 2.73
C GLU A 66 -1.87 3.38 1.98
N THR A 67 -1.93 3.60 0.67
CA THR A 67 -2.90 3.04 -0.29
C THR A 67 -2.67 1.54 -0.44
N GLY A 68 -2.28 0.91 0.67
CA GLY A 68 -1.59 -0.33 0.83
C GLY A 68 -2.07 -1.14 2.02
N ALA A 69 -2.48 -0.52 3.13
CA ALA A 69 -2.76 -1.26 4.37
C ALA A 69 -4.25 -1.31 4.77
N ALA A 70 -5.07 -0.32 4.43
CA ALA A 70 -6.44 -0.24 4.96
C ALA A 70 -7.54 -0.79 4.01
N ILE A 71 -7.29 -0.91 2.70
CA ILE A 71 -8.20 -1.53 1.73
C ILE A 71 -7.39 -2.16 0.59
N ARG A 72 -6.41 -3.01 0.90
CA ARG A 72 -5.93 -3.97 -0.10
C ARG A 72 -6.50 -5.32 0.27
N PRO A 73 -7.35 -5.92 -0.58
CA PRO A 73 -7.90 -7.23 -0.28
C PRO A 73 -6.72 -8.15 0.00
N HIS A 74 -6.72 -8.77 1.18
CA HIS A 74 -5.65 -9.71 1.51
C HIS A 74 -5.63 -10.78 0.44
N LEU A 75 -4.45 -11.03 -0.11
CA LEU A 75 -4.26 -11.96 -1.21
C LEU A 75 -4.90 -13.33 -0.88
N GLU A 76 -4.86 -13.73 0.40
CA GLU A 76 -5.49 -14.92 0.98
C GLU A 76 -7.03 -14.94 0.90
N GLN A 77 -7.68 -13.79 1.01
CA GLN A 77 -9.14 -13.66 0.90
C GLN A 77 -9.59 -13.53 -0.56
N LEU A 78 -8.78 -12.86 -1.38
CA LEU A 78 -9.11 -12.56 -2.77
C LEU A 78 -8.93 -13.79 -3.66
N LEU A 79 -7.78 -14.47 -3.56
CA LEU A 79 -7.38 -15.57 -4.44
C LEU A 79 -8.46 -16.66 -4.59
N PRO A 80 -9.08 -17.19 -3.52
CA PRO A 80 -10.10 -18.22 -3.64
C PRO A 80 -11.32 -17.81 -4.47
N THR A 81 -11.60 -16.51 -4.54
CA THR A 81 -12.79 -15.97 -5.23
C THR A 81 -12.53 -15.51 -6.66
N VAL A 82 -11.29 -15.13 -6.98
CA VAL A 82 -10.95 -14.54 -8.28
C VAL A 82 -10.05 -15.42 -9.12
N LEU A 83 -9.48 -16.50 -8.60
CA LEU A 83 -8.58 -17.35 -9.36
C LEU A 83 -9.36 -18.29 -10.29
N VAL A 84 -9.16 -18.16 -11.59
CA VAL A 84 -9.70 -19.09 -12.61
C VAL A 84 -8.64 -20.10 -13.04
N SER A 85 -7.45 -19.65 -13.41
CA SER A 85 -6.34 -20.51 -13.81
C SER A 85 -4.99 -19.79 -13.73
N MET A 86 -3.90 -20.56 -13.76
CA MET A 86 -2.53 -20.05 -13.84
C MET A 86 -1.71 -20.88 -14.81
N ASP A 87 -0.99 -20.22 -15.70
CA ASP A 87 -0.01 -20.86 -16.58
C ASP A 87 1.19 -19.94 -16.80
N GLY A 88 2.34 -20.47 -17.22
CA GLY A 88 3.54 -19.64 -17.35
C GLY A 88 4.65 -20.22 -18.21
N VAL A 89 5.48 -19.32 -18.73
CA VAL A 89 6.64 -19.62 -19.58
C VAL A 89 7.85 -18.82 -19.10
N GLY A 90 8.99 -19.50 -18.93
CA GLY A 90 10.19 -18.87 -18.37
C GLY A 90 9.90 -18.12 -17.05
N PRO A 91 10.24 -16.82 -16.93
CA PRO A 91 9.95 -16.01 -15.74
C PRO A 91 8.54 -15.40 -15.69
N LEU A 92 7.68 -15.65 -16.69
CA LEU A 92 6.36 -15.03 -16.83
C LEU A 92 5.25 -15.96 -16.35
N LEU A 93 4.39 -15.49 -15.45
CA LEU A 93 3.19 -16.19 -15.00
C LEU A 93 1.96 -15.39 -15.41
N VAL A 94 1.00 -16.03 -16.05
CA VAL A 94 -0.31 -15.45 -16.36
C VAL A 94 -1.33 -16.04 -15.39
N VAL A 95 -2.04 -15.17 -14.68
CA VAL A 95 -3.12 -15.54 -13.77
C VAL A 95 -4.44 -15.04 -14.35
N LYS A 96 -5.38 -15.95 -14.63
CA LYS A 96 -6.70 -15.62 -15.15
C LYS A 96 -7.69 -15.40 -14.01
N THR A 97 -8.55 -14.41 -14.19
CA THR A 97 -9.63 -14.05 -13.27
C THR A 97 -10.97 -13.97 -14.00
N PRO A 98 -12.12 -13.88 -13.31
CA PRO A 98 -13.34 -13.36 -13.92
C PRO A 98 -13.12 -11.94 -14.45
N ALA A 99 -14.01 -11.50 -15.35
CA ALA A 99 -14.01 -10.13 -15.87
C ALA A 99 -14.03 -9.10 -14.72
N GLY A 100 -13.21 -8.05 -14.84
CA GLY A 100 -13.00 -7.04 -13.81
C GLY A 100 -12.18 -7.47 -12.59
N GLY A 101 -11.79 -8.74 -12.47
CA GLY A 101 -11.06 -9.27 -11.31
C GLY A 101 -9.55 -9.00 -11.31
N ALA A 102 -8.97 -8.71 -12.48
CA ALA A 102 -7.52 -8.66 -12.62
C ALA A 102 -6.87 -7.47 -11.91
N GLN A 103 -7.51 -6.30 -11.94
CA GLN A 103 -6.97 -5.08 -11.30
C GLN A 103 -6.82 -5.25 -9.78
N GLY A 104 -7.85 -5.80 -9.12
CA GLY A 104 -7.80 -6.06 -7.68
C GLY A 104 -6.72 -7.07 -7.31
N LEU A 105 -6.56 -8.11 -8.13
CA LEU A 105 -5.50 -9.12 -7.92
C LEU A 105 -4.10 -8.56 -8.13
N GLY A 106 -3.88 -7.75 -9.18
CA GLY A 106 -2.60 -7.08 -9.44
C GLY A 106 -2.18 -6.20 -8.26
N LEU A 107 -3.11 -5.38 -7.75
CA LEU A 107 -2.87 -4.54 -6.57
C LEU A 107 -2.54 -5.36 -5.32
N ALA A 108 -3.20 -6.50 -5.11
CA ALA A 108 -2.93 -7.40 -3.99
C ALA A 108 -1.55 -8.08 -4.11
N LEU A 109 -1.16 -8.49 -5.33
CA LEU A 109 0.16 -9.06 -5.60
C LEU A 109 1.29 -8.05 -5.40
N ASP A 110 1.12 -6.81 -5.87
CA ASP A 110 2.08 -5.73 -5.63
C ASP A 110 2.20 -5.40 -4.13
N ALA A 111 1.07 -5.46 -3.40
CA ALA A 111 1.03 -5.27 -1.94
C ALA A 111 1.82 -6.32 -1.19
N ALA A 112 1.84 -7.55 -1.69
CA ALA A 112 2.46 -8.69 -1.03
C ALA A 112 3.99 -8.55 -0.94
N ALA A 113 4.60 -7.68 -1.76
CA ALA A 113 6.02 -7.34 -1.75
C ALA A 113 6.94 -8.57 -1.79
N TRP A 114 6.54 -9.62 -2.50
CA TRP A 114 7.33 -10.85 -2.64
C TRP A 114 8.58 -10.57 -3.47
N THR A 115 9.74 -10.88 -2.90
CA THR A 115 11.05 -10.62 -3.52
C THR A 115 11.23 -11.29 -4.87
N GLU A 116 10.49 -12.37 -5.13
CA GLU A 116 10.46 -13.17 -6.34
C GLU A 116 9.81 -12.45 -7.53
N ILE A 117 8.92 -11.49 -7.25
CA ILE A 117 8.16 -10.72 -8.23
C ILE A 117 8.93 -9.42 -8.54
N ILE A 118 9.13 -9.14 -9.83
CA ILE A 118 9.66 -7.87 -10.32
C ILE A 118 8.53 -6.84 -10.42
N GLY A 119 7.36 -7.27 -10.89
CA GLY A 119 6.16 -6.45 -10.96
C GLY A 119 5.00 -7.19 -11.63
N THR A 120 3.85 -6.54 -11.66
CA THR A 120 2.63 -7.06 -12.30
C THR A 120 2.07 -6.09 -13.34
N ILE A 121 1.36 -6.63 -14.34
CA ILE A 121 0.54 -5.87 -15.29
C ILE A 121 -0.84 -6.49 -15.30
N ALA A 122 -1.84 -5.75 -14.81
CA ALA A 122 -3.23 -6.18 -14.78
C ALA A 122 -4.01 -5.66 -15.99
N GLY A 123 -4.70 -6.56 -16.69
CA GLY A 123 -5.73 -6.25 -17.67
C GLY A 123 -7.12 -6.20 -17.03
N ASP A 124 -8.11 -6.76 -17.73
CA ASP A 124 -9.48 -6.93 -17.22
C ASP A 124 -9.69 -8.30 -16.55
N ASP A 125 -9.28 -9.37 -17.24
CA ASP A 125 -9.50 -10.77 -16.84
C ASP A 125 -8.19 -11.58 -16.70
N ALA A 126 -7.04 -10.90 -16.74
CA ALA A 126 -5.72 -11.50 -16.67
C ALA A 126 -4.71 -10.57 -15.98
N VAL A 127 -3.85 -11.16 -15.15
CA VAL A 127 -2.66 -10.50 -14.59
C VAL A 127 -1.42 -11.19 -15.12
N LEU A 128 -0.52 -10.43 -15.74
CA LEU A 128 0.84 -10.87 -16.03
C LEU A 128 1.73 -10.58 -14.82
N VAL A 129 2.30 -11.61 -14.24
CA VAL A 129 3.26 -11.54 -13.13
C VAL A 129 4.66 -11.82 -13.69
N ILE A 130 5.53 -10.82 -13.58
CA ILE A 130 6.92 -10.92 -14.05
C ILE A 130 7.78 -11.26 -12.85
N THR A 131 8.44 -12.42 -12.89
CA THR A 131 9.30 -12.89 -11.79
C THR A 131 10.78 -12.82 -12.15
N ARG A 132 11.65 -12.98 -11.15
CA ARG A 132 13.12 -12.89 -11.36
C ARG A 132 13.72 -14.05 -12.16
N SER A 133 13.05 -15.20 -12.22
CA SER A 133 13.53 -16.40 -12.90
C SER A 133 12.39 -17.43 -13.04
N GLU A 134 12.58 -18.47 -13.85
CA GLU A 134 11.62 -19.59 -13.89
C GLU A 134 11.46 -20.27 -12.52
N ARG A 135 12.55 -20.38 -11.74
CA ARG A 135 12.47 -20.90 -10.37
C ARG A 135 11.59 -20.03 -9.47
N ALA A 136 11.77 -18.71 -9.54
CA ALA A 136 10.95 -17.74 -8.81
C ALA A 136 9.48 -17.84 -9.24
N ARG A 137 9.21 -17.97 -10.54
CA ARG A 137 7.87 -18.20 -11.09
C ARG A 137 7.20 -19.43 -10.47
N ARG A 138 7.91 -20.57 -10.41
CA ARG A 138 7.40 -21.82 -9.82
C ARG A 138 7.10 -21.64 -8.33
N ALA A 139 7.98 -20.96 -7.58
CA ALA A 139 7.76 -20.67 -6.15
C ALA A 139 6.52 -19.79 -5.92
N VAL A 140 6.37 -18.71 -6.70
CA VAL A 140 5.19 -17.84 -6.67
C VAL A 140 3.93 -18.64 -7.02
N GLN A 141 3.97 -19.47 -8.06
CA GLN A 141 2.83 -20.29 -8.48
C GLN A 141 2.39 -21.28 -7.38
N THR A 142 3.33 -21.96 -6.72
CA THR A 142 3.02 -22.84 -5.59
C THR A 142 2.36 -22.07 -4.45
N ARG A 143 2.92 -20.92 -4.07
CA ARG A 143 2.36 -20.09 -3.00
C ARG A 143 0.95 -19.59 -3.32
N LEU A 144 0.69 -19.19 -4.57
CA LEU A 144 -0.66 -18.79 -4.99
C LEU A 144 -1.66 -19.95 -4.96
N LYS A 145 -1.23 -21.17 -5.30
CA LYS A 145 -2.07 -22.37 -5.17
C LYS A 145 -2.42 -22.65 -3.71
N GLU A 146 -1.45 -22.60 -2.81
CA GLU A 146 -1.65 -22.79 -1.37
C GLU A 146 -2.66 -21.77 -0.81
N LEU A 147 -2.49 -20.49 -1.15
CA LEU A 147 -3.40 -19.42 -0.74
C LEU A 147 -4.80 -19.56 -1.33
N ALA A 148 -4.93 -20.16 -2.52
CA ALA A 148 -6.21 -20.45 -3.14
C ALA A 148 -6.86 -21.74 -2.61
N GLY A 149 -6.21 -22.48 -1.71
CA GLY A 149 -6.67 -23.79 -1.23
C GLY A 149 -6.61 -24.89 -2.30
N LEU A 150 -5.78 -24.72 -3.33
CA LEU A 150 -5.58 -25.70 -4.40
C LEU A 150 -4.38 -26.61 -4.09
N PRO A 151 -4.41 -27.89 -4.51
CA PRO A 151 -3.25 -28.77 -4.38
C PRO A 151 -2.06 -28.22 -5.16
N ALA A 152 -0.87 -28.28 -4.53
CA ALA A 152 0.40 -27.76 -5.06
C ALA A 152 0.82 -28.39 -6.39
#